data_AF-X1B2P4-F1
#
_entry.id   AF-X1B2P4-F1
#
_cell.length_a   1.000
_cell.length_b   1.000
_cell.length_c   1.000
_cell.angle_alpha   90.00
_cell.angle_beta   90.00
_cell.angle_gamma   90.00
#
_symmetry.space_group_name_H-M   'P 1'
#
loop_
_entity.id
_entity.type
_entity.pdbx_description
1 polymer ?
#
loop_
_entity_poly.entity_id
_entity_poly.type
_entity_poly.pdbx_seq_one_letter_code
_entity_poly.pdbx_strand_id
1 'polypeptide(L)' 'MSASQIYILISIIVLAIIAVVVFLRRKEQKPLSTLNTLAFLLIFAGIIFVDNRLISYSLFGAGIILAFIDIVKKSKK' A
#
# COMPACT_ATOMS: atom_id res chain seq x y z
N MET A 1 2.55 26.99 -10.15
CA MET A 1 2.72 25.77 -9.32
C MET A 1 4.02 25.91 -8.56
N SER A 2 4.03 25.64 -7.25
CA SER A 2 5.29 25.61 -6.50
C SER A 2 6.12 24.39 -6.90
N ALA A 3 7.44 24.45 -6.72
CA ALA A 3 8.31 23.29 -6.95
C ALA A 3 7.83 22.04 -6.20
N SER A 4 7.35 22.21 -4.96
CA SER A 4 6.78 21.12 -4.15
C SER A 4 5.56 20.46 -4.79
N GLN A 5 4.64 21.24 -5.36
CA GLN A 5 3.46 20.70 -6.06
C GLN A 5 3.84 19.92 -7.32
N ILE A 6 4.86 20.39 -8.04
CA ILE A 6 5.37 19.72 -9.24
C ILE A 6 5.95 18.34 -8.87
N TYR A 7 6.75 18.24 -7.79
CA TYR A 7 7.29 16.96 -7.33
C TYR A 7 6.21 15.97 -6.88
N ILE A 8 5.18 16.45 -6.19
CA ILE A 8 4.05 15.60 -5.79
C ILE A 8 3.33 15.06 -7.02
N LEU A 9 3.05 15.92 -8.00
CA LEU A 9 2.38 15.52 -9.24
C LEU A 9 3.21 14.47 -10.01
N ILE A 10 4.51 14.68 -10.15
CA ILE A 10 5.42 13.71 -10.78
C ILE A 10 5.39 12.38 -10.02
N SER A 11 5.44 12.41 -8.69
CA SER A 11 5.40 11.19 -7.85
C SER A 11 4.11 10.40 -8.06
N ILE A 12 2.97 11.07 -8.14
CA ILE A 12 1.67 10.44 -8.41
C ILE A 12 1.65 9.81 -9.81
N ILE A 13 2.14 10.53 -10.83
CA ILE A 13 2.21 10.02 -12.21
C ILE A 13 3.09 8.77 -12.27
N VAL A 14 4.27 8.80 -11.66
CA VAL A 14 5.18 7.65 -11.61
C VAL A 14 4.52 6.46 -10.92
N LEU A 15 3.85 6.68 -9.79
CA LEU A 15 3.15 5.63 -9.07
C LEU A 15 2.01 5.02 -9.90
N ALA A 16 1.25 5.85 -10.62
CA ALA A 16 0.20 5.41 -11.52
C ALA A 16 0.75 4.55 -12.67
N ILE A 17 1.87 4.97 -13.28
CA ILE A 17 2.54 4.18 -14.34
C ILE A 17 2.99 2.82 -13.79
N ILE A 18 3.63 2.79 -12.63
CA ILE A 18 4.05 1.54 -11.98
C ILE A 18 2.84 0.64 -11.73
N ALA A 19 1.75 1.19 -11.19
CA ALA A 19 0.53 0.43 -10.93
C ALA A 19 -0.04 -0.20 -12.21
N VAL A 20 -0.11 0.57 -13.31
CA VAL A 20 -0.58 0.08 -14.61
C VAL A 20 0.33 -1.03 -15.15
N VAL A 21 1.65 -0.83 -15.14
CA VAL A 21 2.61 -1.82 -15.64
C VAL A 21 2.53 -3.13 -14.85
N VAL A 22 2.44 -3.04 -13.52
CA VAL A 22 2.29 -4.21 -12.64
C VAL A 22 0.97 -4.93 -12.89
N PHE A 23 -0.13 -4.17 -13.07
CA PHE A 23 -1.45 -4.75 -13.33
C PHE A 23 -1.49 -5.48 -14.68
N LEU A 24 -0.91 -4.91 -15.74
CA LEU A 24 -0.86 -5.51 -17.07
C LEU A 24 0.04 -6.75 -17.15
N ARG A 25 1.10 -6.84 -16.35
CA ARG A 25 2.02 -8.00 -16.32
C ARG A 25 1.54 -9.16 -15.45
N ARG A 26 0.41 -9.02 -14.76
CA ARG A 26 -0.05 -10.02 -13.78
C ARG A 26 -0.73 -11.20 -14.48
N LYS A 27 -0.04 -12.35 -14.61
CA LYS A 27 -0.66 -13.65 -14.93
C LYS A 27 -1.35 -14.23 -13.68
N GLU A 28 -2.56 -14.75 -13.88
CA GLU A 28 -3.50 -15.33 -12.91
C GLU A 28 -3.50 -14.73 -11.50
N GLN A 29 -4.53 -13.94 -11.21
CA GLN A 29 -4.72 -13.35 -9.89
C GLN A 29 -5.11 -14.44 -8.88
N LYS A 30 -4.14 -14.92 -8.09
CA LYS A 30 -4.47 -15.58 -6.83
C LYS A 30 -5.30 -14.60 -5.98
N PRO A 31 -6.42 -15.05 -5.38
CA PRO A 31 -7.25 -14.17 -4.56
C PRO A 31 -6.40 -13.51 -3.47
N LEU A 32 -6.74 -12.26 -3.15
CA LEU A 32 -6.12 -11.56 -2.03
C LEU A 32 -6.29 -12.41 -0.78
N SER A 33 -5.19 -12.61 -0.06
CA SER A 33 -5.25 -13.27 1.24
C SER A 33 -6.03 -12.37 2.19
N THR A 34 -6.79 -12.96 3.11
CA THR A 34 -7.47 -12.24 4.19
C THR A 34 -6.51 -11.33 4.96
N LEU A 35 -5.25 -11.75 5.17
CA LEU A 35 -4.24 -10.92 5.83
C LEU A 35 -3.88 -9.70 4.99
N ASN A 36 -3.78 -9.86 3.67
CA ASN A 36 -3.43 -8.77 2.77
C ASN A 36 -4.58 -7.76 2.68
N THR A 37 -5.83 -8.23 2.63
CA THR A 37 -7.01 -7.36 2.69
C THR A 37 -7.03 -6.54 3.99
N LEU A 38 -6.76 -7.18 5.12
CA LEU A 38 -6.70 -6.51 6.42
C LEU A 38 -5.54 -5.50 6.50
N ALA A 39 -4.36 -5.86 5.96
CA ALA A 39 -3.22 -4.96 5.85
C ALA A 39 -3.55 -3.71 5.05
N PHE A 40 -4.18 -3.87 3.88
CA PHE A 40 -4.65 -2.75 3.07
C PHE A 40 -5.66 -1.90 3.81
N LEU A 41 -6.63 -2.50 4.51
CA LEU A 41 -7.63 -1.77 5.29
C LEU A 41 -6.98 -0.88 6.37
N LEU A 42 -5.98 -1.41 7.09
CA LEU A 42 -5.24 -0.65 8.10
C LEU A 42 -4.45 0.51 7.46
N ILE A 43 -3.83 0.28 6.31
CA ILE A 43 -3.12 1.34 5.59
C ILE A 43 -4.12 2.42 5.14
N PHE A 44 -5.25 2.06 4.54
CA PHE A 44 -6.27 3.04 4.17
C PHE A 44 -6.82 3.80 5.37
N ALA A 45 -7.05 3.12 6.50
CA ALA A 45 -7.43 3.78 7.74
C ALA A 45 -6.36 4.78 8.20
N GLY A 46 -5.07 4.42 8.12
CA GLY A 46 -3.97 5.34 8.44
C GLY A 46 -3.92 6.58 7.55
N ILE A 47 -4.33 6.47 6.28
CA ILE A 47 -4.47 7.63 5.38
C ILE A 47 -5.64 8.52 5.82
N ILE A 48 -6.76 7.95 6.26
CA ILE A 48 -7.94 8.70 6.71
C ILE A 48 -7.63 9.45 8.02
N PHE A 49 -6.92 8.82 8.96
CA PHE A 49 -6.58 9.39 10.26
C PHE A 49 -5.34 10.31 10.26
N VAL A 50 -4.97 10.88 9.11
CA VAL A 50 -3.71 11.63 8.89
C VAL A 50 -3.44 12.73 9.92
N ASP A 51 -4.49 13.34 10.46
CA ASP A 51 -4.39 14.39 11.48
C ASP A 51 -3.79 13.89 12.79
N ASN A 52 -4.06 12.63 13.16
CA ASN A 52 -3.45 11.99 14.30
C ASN A 52 -2.28 11.11 13.85
N ARG A 53 -1.08 11.70 13.84
CA ARG A 53 0.16 11.02 13.44
C ARG A 53 0.42 9.74 14.22
N LEU A 54 0.10 9.71 15.51
CA LEU A 54 0.36 8.57 16.38
C LEU A 54 -0.54 7.38 15.99
N ILE A 55 -1.81 7.63 15.72
CA ILE A 55 -2.75 6.62 15.21
C ILE A 55 -2.36 6.21 13.78
N SER A 56 -2.09 7.17 12.90
CA SER A 56 -1.72 6.92 11.50
C SER A 56 -0.48 6.03 11.37
N TYR A 57 0.59 6.35 12.09
CA TYR A 57 1.82 5.56 12.05
C TYR A 57 1.65 4.18 12.68
N SER A 58 0.83 4.06 13.72
CA SER A 58 0.50 2.75 14.31
C SER A 58 -0.27 1.89 13.32
N LEU A 59 -1.25 2.45 12.61
CA LEU A 59 -2.03 1.77 11.59
C LEU A 59 -1.17 1.34 10.39
N PHE A 60 -0.29 2.23 9.90
CA PHE A 60 0.68 1.88 8.85
C PHE A 60 1.63 0.78 9.30
N GLY A 61 2.20 0.89 10.50
CA GLY A 61 3.10 -0.13 11.04
C GLY A 61 2.43 -1.49 11.15
N ALA A 62 1.22 -1.54 11.73
CA ALA A 62 0.44 -2.76 11.84
C ALA A 62 0.08 -3.36 10.46
N GLY A 63 -0.33 -2.53 9.50
CA GLY A 63 -0.61 -2.94 8.14
C GLY A 63 0.62 -3.54 7.43
N ILE A 64 1.78 -2.89 7.55
CA ILE A 64 3.05 -3.37 6.97
C ILE A 64 3.46 -4.71 7.60
N ILE A 65 3.35 -4.86 8.93
CA ILE A 65 3.67 -6.11 9.62
C ILE A 65 2.77 -7.24 9.12
N LEU A 66 1.46 -7.00 9.00
CA LEU A 66 0.52 -8.01 8.48
C LEU A 66 0.81 -8.40 7.03
N ALA A 67 1.14 -7.43 6.17
CA ALA A 67 1.55 -7.71 4.80
C ALA A 67 2.83 -8.57 4.75
N PHE A 68 3.81 -8.27 5.60
CA PHE A 68 5.03 -9.06 5.70
C PHE A 68 4.76 -10.51 6.16
N ILE A 69 3.91 -10.69 7.17
CA ILE A 69 3.49 -12.02 7.64
C ILE A 69 2.81 -12.81 6.51
N ASP A 70 1.94 -12.16 5.71
CA ASP A 70 1.30 -12.81 4.57
C ASP A 70 2.32 -13.27 3.51
N ILE A 71 3.29 -12.42 3.18
CA ILE A 71 4.36 -12.73 2.23
C ILE A 71 5.19 -13.92 2.71
N VAL A 72 5.64 -13.90 3.98
CA VAL A 72 6.43 -15.00 4.55
C VAL A 72 5.64 -16.30 4.59
N LYS A 73 4.34 -16.24 4.95
CA LYS A 73 3.47 -17.42 5.00
C LYS A 73 3.23 -18.02 3.61
N LYS A 74 3.06 -17.18 2.59
CA LYS A 74 2.91 -17.62 1.19
C LYS A 74 4.21 -18.12 0.58
N SER A 75 5.36 -17.60 1.02
CA SER A 75 6.66 -18.05 0.54
C SER A 75 7.06 -19.43 1.06
N LYS A 76 6.50 -19.86 2.21
CA LYS A 76 6.75 -21.18 2.79
C LYS A 76 5.79 -22.28 2.27
N LYS A 77 4.81 -21.92 1.44
CA LYS A 77 3.75 -22.81 0.96
C LYS A 77 3.87 -23.02 -0.55
#